data_AF-A0AAV8X410-F1
#
_entry.id   AF-A0AAV8X410-F1
#
_cell.length_a   1.000
_cell.length_b   1.000
_cell.length_c   1.000
_cell.angle_alpha   90.00
_cell.angle_beta   90.00
_cell.angle_gamma   90.00
#
_symmetry.space_group_name_H-M   'P 1'
#
loop_
_entity.id
_entity.type
_entity.pdbx_description
1 polymer ?
#
loop_
_entity_poly.entity_id
_entity_poly.type
_entity_poly.pdbx_seq_one_letter_code
_entity_poly.pdbx_strand_id
1 'polypeptide(L)'
;NISHYEQIEFIFLMKYIPLNSFSLCTGNKFNQRISRNFEDTIVHLLKNHHKTLEIINLELKNNKENIDSLLFQIVKRCPKLKKLFFDGNVNEDMNLFYNICKYKQSAKGKMKCINLE
;
A
#
# COMPACT_ATOMS: atom_id res chain seq x y z
N ASN A 1 -16.88 -1.54 -1.85
CA ASN A 1 -16.16 -1.45 -3.14
C ASN A 1 -16.20 -0.03 -3.64
N ILE A 2 -15.12 0.71 -3.44
CA ILE A 2 -15.00 2.10 -3.93
C ILE A 2 -14.23 2.04 -5.26
N SER A 3 -14.84 2.53 -6.35
CA SER A 3 -14.20 2.59 -7.67
C SER A 3 -13.39 3.88 -7.82
N HIS A 4 -12.10 3.70 -8.08
CA HIS A 4 -11.07 4.71 -8.29
C HIS A 4 -11.37 5.70 -9.42
N TYR A 5 -11.61 6.96 -9.06
CA TYR A 5 -10.72 8.11 -9.33
C TYR A 5 -11.34 9.36 -8.69
N GLU A 6 -12.65 9.57 -8.90
CA GLU A 6 -13.40 10.74 -8.42
C GLU A 6 -13.49 10.84 -6.89
N GLN A 7 -13.59 9.71 -6.17
CA GLN A 7 -13.67 9.72 -4.71
C GLN A 7 -12.32 9.86 -3.99
N ILE A 8 -11.20 9.57 -4.67
CA ILE A 8 -9.86 9.69 -4.07
C ILE A 8 -9.35 11.12 -4.19
N GLU A 9 -9.78 11.86 -5.21
CA GLU A 9 -9.49 13.29 -5.33
C GLU A 9 -9.92 14.05 -4.06
N PHE A 10 -11.09 13.71 -3.50
CA PHE A 10 -11.54 14.26 -2.22
C PHE A 10 -10.60 13.90 -1.04
N ILE A 11 -10.10 12.66 -0.99
CA ILE A 11 -9.12 12.24 0.03
C ILE A 11 -7.80 13.02 -0.14
N PHE A 12 -7.36 13.26 -1.36
CA PHE A 12 -6.15 14.04 -1.64
C PHE A 12 -6.30 15.53 -1.28
N LEU A 13 -7.50 16.07 -1.38
CA LEU A 13 -7.83 17.43 -0.95
C LEU A 13 -7.90 17.53 0.59
N MET A 14 -8.21 16.44 1.29
CA MET A 14 -8.38 16.39 2.75
C MET A 14 -7.10 16.01 3.52
N LYS A 15 -5.99 16.72 3.26
CA LYS A 15 -4.69 16.50 3.94
C LYS A 15 -4.73 16.61 5.47
N TYR A 16 -5.73 17.33 6.02
CA TYR A 16 -5.87 17.56 7.45
C TYR A 16 -6.75 16.53 8.16
N ILE A 17 -7.40 15.63 7.41
CA ILE A 17 -8.20 14.56 8.00
C ILE A 17 -7.32 13.32 8.16
N PRO A 18 -7.20 12.76 9.37
CA PRO A 18 -6.43 11.55 9.59
C PRO A 18 -7.07 10.40 8.82
N LEU A 19 -6.30 9.78 7.93
CA LEU A 19 -6.69 8.56 7.24
C LEU A 19 -6.07 7.38 7.98
N ASN A 20 -6.93 6.54 8.57
CA ASN A 20 -6.49 5.37 9.33
C ASN A 20 -6.41 4.11 8.48
N SER A 21 -7.20 4.02 7.41
CA SER A 21 -7.22 2.86 6.54
C SER A 21 -7.66 3.19 5.12
N PHE A 22 -7.11 2.47 4.14
CA PHE A 22 -7.61 2.50 2.77
C PHE A 22 -7.50 1.13 2.10
N SER A 23 -8.26 0.94 1.03
CA SER A 23 -8.20 -0.24 0.17
C SER A 23 -8.14 0.18 -1.29
N LEU A 24 -7.21 -0.38 -2.05
CA LEU A 24 -7.13 -0.23 -3.50
C LEU A 24 -7.32 -1.60 -4.13
N CYS A 25 -8.17 -1.67 -5.16
CA CYS A 25 -8.44 -2.91 -5.88
C CYS A 25 -8.35 -2.70 -7.40
N THR A 26 -7.85 -3.69 -8.14
CA THR A 26 -7.80 -3.69 -9.61
C THR A 26 -9.18 -3.83 -10.28
N GLY A 27 -10.24 -4.12 -9.51
CA GLY A 27 -11.60 -4.27 -10.02
C GLY A 27 -11.77 -5.48 -10.95
N ASN A 28 -12.97 -5.66 -11.49
CA ASN A 28 -13.29 -6.82 -12.33
C ASN A 28 -12.56 -6.76 -13.68
N LYS A 29 -12.12 -7.92 -14.21
CA LYS A 29 -11.27 -8.09 -15.41
C LYS A 29 -11.74 -7.32 -16.67
N PHE A 30 -13.00 -6.90 -16.70
CA PHE A 30 -13.65 -6.23 -17.83
C PHE A 30 -13.49 -4.71 -17.86
N ASN A 31 -12.98 -4.08 -16.79
CA ASN A 31 -12.87 -2.63 -16.69
C ASN A 31 -11.42 -2.13 -16.88
N GLN A 32 -10.71 -2.71 -17.85
CA GLN A 32 -9.32 -2.39 -18.20
C GLN A 32 -9.16 -1.09 -19.01
N ARG A 33 -10.27 -0.41 -19.37
CA ARG A 33 -10.21 0.84 -20.15
C ARG A 33 -9.61 2.02 -19.40
N ILE A 34 -9.51 1.94 -18.07
CA ILE A 34 -8.94 2.99 -17.23
C ILE A 34 -7.59 2.49 -16.73
N SER A 35 -6.51 3.06 -17.25
CA SER A 35 -5.17 2.92 -16.66
C SER A 35 -5.24 3.46 -15.23
N ARG A 36 -5.03 2.59 -14.25
CA ARG A 36 -4.99 2.98 -12.83
C ARG A 36 -3.52 3.12 -12.49
N ASN A 37 -3.11 4.30 -12.03
CA ASN A 37 -1.76 4.55 -11.55
C ASN A 37 -1.75 4.33 -10.03
N PHE A 38 -1.59 3.07 -9.64
CA PHE A 38 -1.63 2.67 -8.24
C PHE A 38 -0.39 3.15 -7.49
N GLU A 39 0.77 3.15 -8.15
CA GLU A 39 2.03 3.68 -7.63
C GLU A 39 1.85 5.13 -7.16
N ASP A 40 1.43 6.03 -8.05
CA ASP A 40 1.27 7.45 -7.69
C ASP A 40 0.22 7.64 -6.60
N THR A 41 -0.86 6.87 -6.64
CA THR A 41 -1.91 6.92 -5.60
C THR A 41 -1.34 6.55 -4.23
N ILE A 42 -0.58 5.45 -4.14
CA ILE A 42 0.02 4.99 -2.90
C ILE A 42 1.07 5.99 -2.41
N VAL A 43 1.92 6.52 -3.31
CA VAL A 43 2.91 7.56 -2.99
C VAL A 43 2.23 8.78 -2.36
N HIS A 44 1.11 9.23 -2.94
CA HIS A 44 0.39 10.39 -2.46
C HIS A 44 -0.24 10.14 -1.08
N LEU A 45 -0.88 8.98 -0.88
CA LEU A 45 -1.46 8.59 0.39
C LEU A 45 -0.40 8.49 1.49
N LEU A 46 0.76 7.90 1.20
CA LEU A 46 1.88 7.82 2.13
C LEU A 46 2.44 9.19 2.48
N LYS A 47 2.59 10.08 1.49
CA LYS A 47 3.10 11.45 1.72
C LYS A 47 2.26 12.18 2.77
N ASN A 48 0.93 12.08 2.67
CA ASN A 48 0.03 12.86 3.51
C ASN A 48 -0.39 12.14 4.80
N HIS A 49 -0.51 10.81 4.79
CA HIS A 49 -1.19 10.07 5.88
C HIS A 49 -0.35 9.00 6.58
N HIS A 50 0.94 8.83 6.24
CA HIS A 50 1.79 7.79 6.85
C HIS A 50 1.75 7.75 8.40
N LYS A 51 1.59 8.90 9.07
CA LYS A 51 1.57 8.97 10.55
C LYS A 51 0.31 8.38 11.21
N THR A 52 -0.79 8.25 10.45
CA THR A 52 -2.10 7.83 10.96
C THR A 52 -2.53 6.46 10.43
N LEU A 53 -1.94 6.02 9.31
CA LEU A 53 -2.28 4.75 8.68
C LEU A 53 -2.00 3.54 9.59
N GLU A 54 -3.05 2.74 9.80
CA GLU A 54 -3.02 1.51 10.59
C GLU A 54 -3.30 0.26 9.75
N ILE A 55 -4.17 0.35 8.75
CA ILE A 55 -4.61 -0.79 7.94
C ILE A 55 -4.56 -0.43 6.46
N ILE A 56 -3.82 -1.20 5.66
CA ILE A 56 -3.72 -1.01 4.21
C ILE A 56 -4.08 -2.33 3.53
N ASN A 57 -5.02 -2.29 2.57
CA ASN A 57 -5.40 -3.44 1.76
C ASN A 57 -5.17 -3.16 0.26
N LEU A 58 -4.35 -3.96 -0.39
CA LEU A 58 -3.95 -3.80 -1.79
C LEU A 58 -4.28 -5.08 -2.57
N GLU A 59 -5.40 -5.07 -3.30
CA GLU A 59 -5.88 -6.18 -4.13
C GLU A 59 -5.56 -5.91 -5.62
N LEU A 60 -4.30 -6.11 -5.96
CA LEU A 60 -3.65 -5.66 -7.19
C LEU A 60 -3.15 -6.81 -8.10
N LYS A 61 -3.74 -8.01 -8.02
CA LYS A 61 -3.36 -9.22 -8.78
C LYS A 61 -3.14 -9.05 -10.29
N ASN A 62 -3.91 -8.18 -10.95
CA ASN A 62 -3.78 -7.92 -12.39
C ASN A 62 -2.99 -6.64 -12.70
N ASN A 63 -2.37 -6.03 -11.70
CA ASN A 63 -1.55 -4.85 -11.87
C ASN A 63 -0.21 -5.21 -12.51
N LYS A 64 0.25 -4.35 -13.43
CA LYS A 64 1.56 -4.49 -14.09
C LYS A 64 2.63 -3.58 -13.48
N GLU A 65 2.25 -2.65 -12.59
CA GLU A 65 3.21 -1.77 -11.92
C GLU A 65 4.00 -2.55 -10.86
N ASN A 66 5.31 -2.31 -10.79
CA ASN A 66 6.16 -2.85 -9.73
C ASN A 66 6.09 -1.94 -8.51
N ILE A 67 5.43 -2.41 -7.47
CA ILE A 67 5.18 -1.64 -6.23
C ILE A 67 5.96 -2.17 -5.03
N ASP A 68 6.94 -3.05 -5.23
CA ASP A 68 7.73 -3.65 -4.15
C ASP A 68 8.43 -2.60 -3.29
N SER A 69 9.02 -1.60 -3.93
CA SER A 69 9.66 -0.49 -3.23
C SER A 69 8.67 0.27 -2.34
N LEU A 70 7.40 0.40 -2.77
CA LEU A 70 6.34 1.05 -2.02
C LEU A 70 5.85 0.20 -0.86
N LEU A 71 5.71 -1.11 -1.05
CA LEU A 71 5.40 -2.05 0.04
C LEU A 71 6.43 -1.93 1.16
N PHE A 72 7.72 -1.86 0.81
CA PHE A 72 8.76 -1.61 1.81
C PHE A 72 8.65 -0.21 2.44
N GLN A 73 8.34 0.83 1.67
CA GLN A 73 8.12 2.17 2.22
C GLN A 73 6.94 2.25 3.19
N ILE A 74 5.84 1.55 2.93
CA ILE A 74 4.69 1.43 3.84
C ILE A 74 5.18 0.91 5.19
N VAL A 75 5.90 -0.21 5.17
CA VAL A 75 6.44 -0.86 6.37
C VAL A 75 7.38 0.06 7.14
N LYS A 76 8.24 0.81 6.43
CA LYS A 76 9.24 1.68 7.03
C LYS A 76 8.66 2.99 7.58
N ARG A 77 7.65 3.56 6.90
CA ARG A 77 7.20 4.95 7.14
C ARG A 77 5.91 5.04 7.95
N CYS A 78 5.14 3.97 8.10
CA CYS A 78 3.87 3.97 8.82
C CYS A 78 4.06 3.44 10.26
N PRO A 79 4.33 4.31 11.26
CA PRO A 79 4.62 3.88 12.63
C PRO A 79 3.43 3.23 13.35
N LYS A 80 2.21 3.47 12.87
CA LYS A 80 0.97 2.89 13.44
C LYS A 80 0.45 1.70 12.64
N LEU A 81 1.20 1.22 11.64
CA LEU A 81 0.78 0.12 10.79
C LEU A 81 0.59 -1.15 11.62
N LYS A 82 -0.64 -1.65 11.64
CA LYS A 82 -1.05 -2.89 12.31
C LYS A 82 -1.22 -4.02 11.30
N LYS A 83 -1.69 -3.70 10.08
CA LYS A 83 -1.96 -4.69 9.02
C LYS A 83 -1.65 -4.10 7.65
N LEU A 84 -0.92 -4.87 6.85
CA LEU A 84 -0.75 -4.66 5.42
C LEU A 84 -1.16 -5.97 4.74
N PHE A 85 -2.22 -5.91 3.95
CA PHE A 85 -2.66 -6.99 3.06
C PHE A 85 -2.26 -6.64 1.65
N PHE A 86 -1.63 -7.58 0.97
CA PHE A 86 -1.18 -7.42 -0.41
C PHE A 86 -1.50 -8.70 -1.18
N ASP A 87 -2.39 -8.61 -2.17
CA ASP A 87 -2.64 -9.63 -3.19
C ASP A 87 -2.21 -9.04 -4.53
N GLY A 88 -1.01 -9.36 -4.99
CA GLY A 88 -0.43 -8.77 -6.19
C GLY A 88 0.85 -9.48 -6.62
N ASN A 89 1.42 -9.06 -7.75
CA ASN A 89 2.69 -9.61 -8.21
C ASN A 89 3.84 -8.95 -7.44
N VAL A 90 4.55 -9.73 -6.62
CA VAL A 90 5.85 -9.34 -6.04
C VAL A 90 6.95 -9.77 -6.99
N ASN A 91 8.05 -9.01 -7.08
CA ASN A 91 9.18 -9.38 -7.91
C ASN A 91 9.82 -10.69 -7.44
N GLU A 92 10.27 -11.52 -8.39
CA GLU A 92 10.83 -12.86 -8.13
C GLU A 92 12.20 -12.81 -7.43
N ASP A 93 12.85 -11.64 -7.44
CA ASP A 93 14.19 -11.42 -6.90
C ASP A 93 14.27 -11.43 -5.36
N MET A 94 13.13 -11.60 -4.66
CA MET A 94 13.02 -11.67 -3.20
C MET A 94 13.55 -10.43 -2.45
N ASN A 95 13.87 -9.34 -3.16
CA ASN A 95 14.48 -8.15 -2.58
C ASN A 95 13.55 -7.49 -1.55
N LEU A 96 12.24 -7.49 -1.81
CA LEU A 96 11.23 -7.00 -0.86
C LEU A 96 11.31 -7.74 0.48
N PHE A 97 11.27 -9.07 0.45
CA PHE A 97 11.31 -9.91 1.64
C PHE A 97 12.62 -9.72 2.40
N TYR A 98 13.75 -9.71 1.70
CA TYR A 98 15.05 -9.45 2.31
C TYR A 98 15.07 -8.11 3.05
N ASN A 99 14.59 -7.03 2.42
CA ASN A 99 14.53 -5.70 3.01
C ASN A 99 13.63 -5.66 4.25
N ILE A 100 12.46 -6.32 4.21
CA ILE A 100 11.55 -6.44 5.36
C ILE A 100 12.22 -7.20 6.52
N CYS A 101 12.87 -8.33 6.23
CA CYS A 101 13.58 -9.14 7.22
C CYS A 101 14.72 -8.35 7.88
N LYS A 102 15.55 -7.68 7.08
CA LYS A 102 16.64 -6.83 7.58
C LYS A 102 16.11 -5.71 8.46
N TYR A 103 15.03 -5.04 8.04
CA TYR A 103 14.39 -4.00 8.84
C TYR A 103 13.85 -4.53 10.17
N LYS A 104 13.17 -5.69 10.18
CA LYS A 104 12.68 -6.33 11.42
C LYS A 104 13.80 -6.65 12.40
N GLN A 105 14.94 -7.15 11.92
CA GLN A 105 16.12 -7.43 12.76
C GLN A 105 16.66 -6.14 13.40
N SER A 106 16.76 -5.06 12.63
CA SER A 106 17.23 -3.77 13.14
C SER A 106 16.22 -3.08 14.08
N ALA A 107 14.91 -3.35 13.92
CA ALA A 107 13.84 -2.66 14.63
C ALA A 107 13.51 -3.24 16.03
N LYS A 108 14.24 -4.27 16.52
CA LYS A 108 14.07 -4.91 17.84
C LYS A 108 12.60 -5.03 18.30
N GLY A 109 11.76 -5.70 17.50
CA GLY A 109 10.43 -6.15 17.94
C GLY A 109 9.27 -5.13 17.86
N LYS A 110 9.45 -3.96 17.24
CA LYS A 110 8.35 -2.96 17.12
C LYS A 110 7.32 -3.23 16.01
N MET A 111 7.60 -4.13 15.08
CA MET A 111 6.65 -4.48 14.02
C MET A 111 5.79 -5.68 14.41
N LYS A 112 4.47 -5.48 14.48
CA LYS A 112 3.49 -6.58 14.53
C LYS A 112 3.14 -7.01 13.10
N CYS A 113 3.06 -8.34 12.92
CA CYS A 113 2.73 -9.15 11.74
C CYS A 113 2.43 -8.41 10.42
N ILE A 114 3.28 -8.62 9.41
CA ILE A 114 2.91 -8.40 8.00
C ILE A 114 2.51 -9.77 7.47
N ASN A 115 1.27 -9.91 7.00
CA ASN A 115 0.84 -11.09 6.24
C ASN A 115 0.96 -10.73 4.76
N LEU A 116 1.97 -11.32 4.11
CA LEU A 116 2.08 -11.36 2.66
C LEU A 116 1.55 -12.75 2.29
N GLU A 117 0.33 -12.82 1.76
CA GLU A 117 -0.29 -14.07 1.28
C GLU A 117 -0.21 -14.14 -0.25
#